data_AF-A0A7X7ATG5-F1
#
_entry.id   AF-A0A7X7ATG5-F1
#
_cell.length_a   1.000
_cell.length_b   1.000
_cell.length_c   1.000
_cell.angle_alpha   90.00
_cell.angle_beta   90.00
_cell.angle_gamma   90.00
#
_symmetry.space_group_name_H-M   'P 1'
#
loop_
_entity.id
_entity.type
_entity.pdbx_description
1 polymer ?
#
loop_
_entity_poly.entity_id
_entity_poly.type
_entity_poly.pdbx_seq_one_letter_code
_entity_poly.pdbx_strand_id
1 'polypeptide(L)'
;MDEYQQKKATMTVLVVAAVIVLLIIVPLSILDLSNSNKPSRKFTEYVNIDISQEKLDKPESYQKIKEELESDYLFSKFATMPEFDYRNITTVSVEKILKQFIFSYSMDNKKYFTTKFVKEGVYCLSTKNTIKAFQELYSVDIAHHLEFMTQFYEYVFQNGDSYCFGFDKIAEEYDNDISIGIEKITMEEDVITATLYVYDYYTAGFDEEKEAENKLAKYIKESKFIEASNVVKNELYGNVNHKELIFKINNDGNFFKYQALFSKILNY
;
A
#
# COMPACT_ATOMS: atom_id res chain seq x y z
N MET A 1 8.61 55.46 39.19
CA MET A 1 7.82 54.66 38.25
C MET A 1 7.95 53.22 38.73
N ASP A 2 6.86 52.64 39.23
CA ASP A 2 6.88 51.42 40.06
C ASP A 2 7.52 50.22 39.36
N GLU A 3 8.32 49.46 40.12
CA GLU A 3 8.97 48.21 39.73
C GLU A 3 7.98 47.19 39.10
N TYR A 4 6.70 47.30 39.47
CA TYR A 4 5.58 46.55 38.90
C TYR A 4 5.27 46.90 37.44
N GLN A 5 5.34 48.18 37.05
CA GLN A 5 5.14 48.63 35.67
C GLN A 5 6.27 48.19 34.76
N GLN A 6 7.51 48.15 35.29
CA GLN A 6 8.68 47.65 34.57
C GLN A 6 8.59 46.15 34.30
N LYS A 7 8.25 45.32 35.30
CA LYS A 7 8.05 43.87 35.11
C LYS A 7 6.93 43.55 34.13
N LYS A 8 5.83 44.32 34.15
CA LYS A 8 4.72 44.16 33.20
C LYS A 8 5.13 44.51 31.77
N ALA A 9 5.87 45.60 31.58
CA ALA A 9 6.40 46.00 30.27
C ALA A 9 7.39 44.96 29.72
N THR A 10 8.31 44.43 30.56
CA THR A 10 9.29 43.41 30.14
C THR A 10 8.62 42.08 29.79
N MET A 11 7.60 41.65 30.54
CA MET A 11 6.78 40.48 30.21
C MET A 11 6.02 40.64 28.89
N THR A 12 5.45 41.82 28.63
CA THR A 12 4.76 42.09 27.37
C THR A 12 5.72 42.03 26.19
N VAL A 13 6.94 42.58 26.31
CA VAL A 13 7.95 42.52 25.24
C VAL A 13 8.42 41.08 24.99
N LEU A 14 8.61 40.27 26.04
CA LEU A 14 8.99 38.86 25.90
C LEU A 14 7.90 38.02 25.23
N VAL A 15 6.63 38.23 25.58
CA VAL A 15 5.50 37.52 24.96
C VAL A 15 5.35 37.92 23.49
N VAL A 16 5.48 39.21 23.17
CA VAL A 16 5.43 39.69 21.78
C VAL A 16 6.60 39.14 20.96
N ALA A 17 7.82 39.09 21.53
CA ALA A 17 8.99 38.51 20.86
C ALA A 17 8.81 37.00 20.61
N ALA A 18 8.26 36.25 21.58
CA ALA A 18 7.99 34.83 21.42
C ALA A 18 6.93 34.56 20.32
N VAL A 19 5.87 35.38 20.26
CA VAL A 19 4.83 35.28 19.23
C VAL A 19 5.40 35.62 17.84
N ILE A 20 6.28 36.63 17.73
CA ILE A 20 6.94 36.98 16.47
C ILE A 20 7.90 35.87 16.01
N VAL A 21 8.66 35.26 16.92
CA VAL A 21 9.53 34.12 16.59
C VAL A 21 8.71 32.92 16.12
N LEU A 22 7.58 32.62 16.76
CA LEU A 22 6.63 31.59 16.29
C LEU A 22 6.03 31.94 14.92
N LEU A 23 5.67 33.21 14.68
CA LEU A 23 5.16 33.68 13.39
C LEU A 23 6.20 33.73 12.28
N ILE A 24 7.50 33.61 12.58
CA ILE A 24 8.56 33.54 11.57
C ILE A 24 8.97 32.09 11.34
N ILE A 25 9.14 31.30 12.41
CA ILE A 25 9.59 29.90 12.31
C ILE A 25 8.49 29.01 11.70
N VAL A 26 7.23 29.16 12.09
CA VAL A 26 6.13 28.32 11.58
C VAL A 26 5.91 28.49 10.06
N PRO A 27 5.89 29.71 9.49
CA PRO A 27 5.84 29.83 8.03
C PRO A 27 7.16 29.44 7.35
N LEU A 28 8.34 29.56 7.98
CA LEU A 28 9.59 29.09 7.38
C LEU A 28 9.65 27.55 7.28
N SER A 29 9.17 26.82 8.29
CA SER A 29 9.05 25.35 8.21
C SER A 29 7.93 24.89 7.26
N ILE A 30 6.94 25.73 6.97
CA ILE A 30 5.92 25.49 5.92
C ILE A 30 6.43 25.93 4.53
N LEU A 31 7.35 26.89 4.43
CA LEU A 31 7.92 27.37 3.16
C LEU A 31 9.03 26.46 2.64
N ASP A 32 9.79 25.78 3.50
CA ASP A 32 10.73 24.73 3.07
C ASP A 32 10.02 23.49 2.49
N LEU A 33 8.74 23.28 2.83
CA LEU A 33 7.87 22.30 2.17
C LEU A 33 7.47 22.73 0.73
N SER A 34 7.68 23.99 0.34
CA SER A 34 7.19 24.54 -0.93
C SER A 34 8.22 24.57 -2.07
N ASN A 35 9.49 24.23 -1.81
CA ASN A 35 10.54 24.22 -2.84
C ASN A 35 10.64 22.91 -3.67
N SER A 36 9.57 22.11 -3.71
CA SER A 36 9.48 20.91 -4.58
C SER A 36 8.31 20.95 -5.56
N ASN A 37 7.94 22.13 -6.06
CA ASN A 37 6.92 22.26 -7.11
C ASN A 37 7.41 21.82 -8.50
N LYS A 38 7.82 20.56 -8.62
CA LYS A 38 7.46 19.77 -9.80
C LYS A 38 6.13 19.10 -9.46
N PRO A 39 5.12 19.12 -10.34
CA PRO A 39 3.89 18.38 -10.10
C PRO A 39 4.27 16.93 -9.74
N SER A 40 3.78 16.45 -8.60
CA SER A 40 4.02 15.09 -8.13
C SER A 40 3.83 14.11 -9.27
N ARG A 41 4.84 13.28 -9.56
CA ARG A 41 4.71 12.23 -10.59
C ARG A 41 3.80 11.09 -10.15
N LYS A 42 3.45 11.04 -8.86
CA LYS A 42 2.77 9.96 -8.14
C LYS A 42 1.25 10.07 -8.25
N PHE A 43 0.53 8.99 -8.00
CA PHE A 43 -0.93 8.94 -8.02
C PHE A 43 -1.57 9.35 -6.68
N THR A 44 -2.87 9.60 -6.66
CA THR A 44 -3.60 10.30 -5.57
C THR A 44 -3.50 9.63 -4.20
N GLU A 45 -3.42 8.30 -4.14
CA GLU A 45 -3.35 7.51 -2.89
C GLU A 45 -1.91 7.26 -2.42
N TYR A 46 -0.93 7.86 -3.09
CA TYR A 46 0.46 7.64 -2.76
C TYR A 46 0.84 8.34 -1.44
N VAL A 47 1.13 7.56 -0.40
CA VAL A 47 1.77 8.02 0.84
C VAL A 47 3.20 7.49 0.90
N ASN A 48 4.16 8.37 1.18
CA ASN A 48 5.57 7.98 1.33
C ASN A 48 5.78 7.24 2.66
N ILE A 49 6.36 6.04 2.60
CA ILE A 49 6.81 5.31 3.80
C ILE A 49 8.33 5.27 3.75
N ASP A 50 8.97 5.91 4.72
CA ASP A 50 10.42 6.04 4.76
C ASP A 50 11.01 4.93 5.64
N ILE A 51 11.43 3.85 4.98
CA ILE A 51 12.04 2.67 5.59
C ILE A 51 13.54 2.68 5.26
N SER A 52 14.37 2.46 6.29
CA SER A 52 15.80 2.26 6.15
C SER A 52 16.28 1.29 7.22
N GLN A 53 17.45 0.67 6.99
CA GLN A 53 18.06 -0.22 7.98
C GLN A 53 18.23 0.48 9.34
N GLU A 54 18.68 1.74 9.34
CA GLU A 54 18.85 2.54 10.57
C GLU A 54 17.54 2.68 11.37
N LYS A 55 16.40 2.78 10.69
CA LYS A 55 15.09 2.86 11.35
C LYS A 55 14.60 1.50 11.83
N LEU A 56 14.88 0.43 11.10
CA LEU A 56 14.53 -0.92 11.53
C LEU A 56 15.35 -1.38 12.74
N ASP A 57 16.58 -0.88 12.91
CA ASP A 57 17.42 -1.18 14.07
C ASP A 57 16.95 -0.49 15.37
N LYS A 58 16.05 0.51 15.28
CA LYS A 58 15.52 1.27 16.42
C LYS A 58 14.11 0.78 16.78
N PRO A 59 13.87 0.25 18.00
CA PRO A 59 12.58 -0.36 18.36
C PRO A 59 11.34 0.52 18.13
N GLU A 60 11.39 1.81 18.48
CA GLU A 60 10.27 2.73 18.28
C GLU A 60 10.00 3.02 16.80
N SER A 61 11.06 3.17 16.00
CA SER A 61 10.94 3.42 14.56
C SER A 61 10.51 2.16 13.82
N TYR A 62 10.99 0.99 14.23
CA TYR A 62 10.53 -0.31 13.75
C TYR A 62 9.02 -0.48 13.95
N GLN A 63 8.53 -0.23 15.17
CA GLN A 63 7.11 -0.35 15.48
C GLN A 63 6.26 0.63 14.66
N LYS A 64 6.74 1.86 14.48
CA LYS A 64 6.06 2.85 13.63
C LYS A 64 5.99 2.42 12.16
N ILE A 65 7.08 1.90 11.59
CA ILE A 65 7.11 1.38 10.22
C ILE A 65 6.14 0.21 10.07
N LYS A 66 6.11 -0.69 11.05
CA LYS A 66 5.17 -1.80 11.11
C LYS A 66 3.72 -1.30 11.04
N GLU A 67 3.35 -0.36 11.91
CA GLU A 67 2.00 0.22 11.95
C GLU A 67 1.65 0.99 10.66
N GLU A 68 2.60 1.70 10.07
CA GLU A 68 2.41 2.39 8.78
C GLU A 68 2.15 1.41 7.63
N LEU A 69 2.84 0.27 7.59
CA LEU A 69 2.58 -0.77 6.58
C LEU A 69 1.26 -1.51 6.85
N GLU A 70 0.96 -1.87 8.10
CA GLU A 70 -0.28 -2.57 8.48
C GLU A 70 -1.54 -1.75 8.17
N SER A 71 -1.44 -0.42 8.19
CA SER A 71 -2.55 0.50 7.91
C SER A 71 -2.58 1.05 6.48
N ASP A 72 -1.59 0.74 5.64
CA ASP A 72 -1.52 1.22 4.26
C ASP A 72 -2.43 0.40 3.35
N TYR A 73 -3.47 1.05 2.82
CA TYR A 73 -4.47 0.42 1.93
C TYR A 73 -3.86 -0.24 0.68
N LEU A 74 -2.82 0.37 0.10
CA LEU A 74 -2.15 -0.21 -1.07
C LEU A 74 -1.32 -1.44 -0.68
N PHE A 75 -0.73 -1.43 0.52
CA PHE A 75 0.03 -2.56 1.04
C PHE A 75 -0.88 -3.73 1.38
N SER A 76 -2.06 -3.49 1.98
CA SER A 76 -3.00 -4.57 2.29
C SER A 76 -3.41 -5.33 1.02
N LYS A 77 -3.75 -4.60 -0.04
CA LYS A 77 -4.04 -5.19 -1.37
C LYS A 77 -2.82 -5.87 -1.97
N PHE A 78 -1.64 -5.27 -1.88
CA PHE A 78 -0.39 -5.88 -2.36
C PHE A 78 -0.08 -7.18 -1.64
N ALA A 79 -0.27 -7.24 -0.32
CA ALA A 79 0.03 -8.39 0.51
C ALA A 79 -0.88 -9.60 0.22
N THR A 80 -2.08 -9.42 -0.36
CA THR A 80 -2.93 -10.54 -0.79
C THR A 80 -2.34 -11.33 -1.95
N MET A 81 -1.25 -10.83 -2.58
CA MET A 81 -0.68 -11.47 -3.76
C MET A 81 -0.44 -12.97 -3.58
N PRO A 82 -0.66 -13.74 -4.66
CA PRO A 82 -0.43 -15.18 -4.64
C PRO A 82 1.07 -15.48 -4.55
N GLU A 83 1.39 -16.77 -4.38
CA GLU A 83 2.78 -17.21 -4.45
C GLU A 83 3.40 -16.85 -5.81
N PHE A 84 4.59 -16.30 -5.75
CA PHE A 84 5.25 -15.67 -6.89
C PHE A 84 6.77 -15.66 -6.70
N ASP A 85 7.52 -15.95 -7.76
CA ASP A 85 8.96 -15.69 -7.84
C ASP A 85 9.24 -15.03 -9.19
N TYR A 86 9.72 -13.78 -9.15
CA TYR A 86 10.02 -13.01 -10.37
C TYR A 86 11.03 -13.68 -11.30
N ARG A 87 11.85 -14.60 -10.77
CA ARG A 87 12.87 -15.35 -11.54
C ARG A 87 12.28 -16.52 -12.32
N ASN A 88 11.07 -16.97 -11.99
CA ASN A 88 10.48 -18.17 -12.60
C ASN A 88 8.96 -18.03 -12.82
N ILE A 89 8.59 -17.33 -13.88
CA ILE A 89 7.18 -17.16 -14.26
C ILE A 89 6.73 -18.29 -15.15
N THR A 90 5.72 -19.02 -14.67
CA THR A 90 5.03 -20.05 -15.44
C THR A 90 3.73 -19.50 -16.03
N THR A 91 3.15 -20.18 -17.02
CA THR A 91 1.83 -19.80 -17.57
C THR A 91 0.73 -19.83 -16.49
N VAL A 92 0.78 -20.77 -15.54
CA VAL A 92 -0.13 -20.83 -14.38
C VAL A 92 0.03 -19.61 -13.48
N SER A 93 1.23 -19.05 -13.41
CA SER A 93 1.49 -17.80 -12.68
C SER A 93 0.88 -16.59 -13.39
N VAL A 94 0.70 -16.61 -14.72
CA VAL A 94 0.27 -15.45 -15.51
C VAL A 94 -1.16 -14.99 -15.17
N GLU A 95 -2.12 -15.91 -15.04
CA GLU A 95 -3.49 -15.56 -14.64
C GLU A 95 -3.51 -14.89 -13.27
N LYS A 96 -2.81 -15.51 -12.32
CA LYS A 96 -2.73 -15.05 -10.94
C LYS A 96 -2.11 -13.66 -10.82
N ILE A 97 -1.00 -13.40 -11.51
CA ILE A 97 -0.36 -12.08 -11.52
C ILE A 97 -1.21 -11.03 -12.25
N LEU A 98 -1.98 -11.43 -13.27
CA LEU A 98 -2.92 -10.54 -13.97
C LEU A 98 -4.05 -10.11 -13.04
N LYS A 99 -4.73 -11.05 -12.37
CA LYS A 99 -5.80 -10.73 -11.43
C LYS A 99 -5.28 -9.82 -10.31
N GLN A 100 -4.14 -10.17 -9.73
CA GLN A 100 -3.51 -9.36 -8.68
C GLN A 100 -3.02 -8.00 -9.19
N PHE A 101 -2.59 -7.88 -10.45
CA PHE A 101 -2.24 -6.61 -11.08
C PHE A 101 -3.46 -5.69 -11.12
N ILE A 102 -4.60 -6.19 -11.60
CA ILE A 102 -5.85 -5.43 -11.68
C ILE A 102 -6.31 -5.05 -10.27
N PHE A 103 -6.28 -6.00 -9.34
CA PHE A 103 -6.68 -5.76 -7.96
C PHE A 103 -5.82 -4.67 -7.32
N SER A 104 -4.50 -4.76 -7.44
CA SER A 104 -3.56 -3.82 -6.81
C SER A 104 -3.54 -2.43 -7.46
N TYR A 105 -4.10 -2.28 -8.66
CA TYR A 105 -4.05 -1.02 -9.39
C TYR A 105 -5.07 -0.03 -8.83
N SER A 106 -4.61 1.15 -8.44
CA SER A 106 -5.47 2.24 -7.97
C SER A 106 -6.22 2.87 -9.14
N MET A 107 -7.55 2.75 -9.15
CA MET A 107 -8.40 3.29 -10.21
C MET A 107 -8.39 4.82 -10.30
N ASP A 108 -7.94 5.49 -9.25
CA ASP A 108 -7.69 6.92 -9.26
C ASP A 108 -6.39 7.32 -9.95
N ASN A 109 -5.49 6.36 -10.22
CA ASN A 109 -4.34 6.56 -11.10
C ASN A 109 -4.76 6.62 -12.58
N LYS A 110 -5.42 7.71 -12.93
CA LYS A 110 -5.99 7.96 -14.25
C LYS A 110 -5.00 8.47 -15.29
N LYS A 111 -3.76 8.76 -14.87
CA LYS A 111 -2.73 9.46 -15.64
C LYS A 111 -2.30 8.71 -16.91
N TYR A 112 -2.28 7.39 -16.84
CA TYR A 112 -1.72 6.54 -17.90
C TYR A 112 -2.76 5.82 -18.75
N PHE A 113 -4.05 6.04 -18.47
CA PHE A 113 -5.14 5.45 -19.21
C PHE A 113 -5.31 6.10 -20.59
N THR A 114 -5.40 5.28 -21.63
CA THR A 114 -5.65 5.71 -23.01
C THR A 114 -7.14 5.78 -23.32
N THR A 115 -7.97 4.98 -22.65
CA THR A 115 -9.42 4.95 -22.83
C THR A 115 -10.10 4.48 -21.55
N LYS A 116 -11.32 4.97 -21.29
CA LYS A 116 -12.14 4.59 -20.13
C LYS A 116 -13.55 4.25 -20.59
N PHE A 117 -14.00 3.03 -20.31
CA PHE A 117 -15.39 2.61 -20.50
C PHE A 117 -16.05 2.57 -19.12
N VAL A 118 -16.45 3.74 -18.62
CA VAL A 118 -16.94 3.92 -17.24
C VAL A 118 -18.16 3.06 -16.92
N LYS A 119 -19.02 2.80 -17.90
CA LYS A 119 -20.21 1.96 -17.73
C LYS A 119 -19.91 0.46 -17.64
N GLU A 120 -18.68 0.05 -17.99
CA GLU A 120 -18.27 -1.36 -18.07
C GLU A 120 -17.11 -1.67 -17.12
N GLY A 121 -16.70 -0.72 -16.26
CA GLY A 121 -15.57 -0.94 -15.35
C GLY A 121 -14.23 -1.16 -16.05
N VAL A 122 -14.11 -0.84 -17.34
CA VAL A 122 -12.96 -1.19 -18.17
C VAL A 122 -12.06 0.01 -18.42
N TYR A 123 -10.76 -0.18 -18.18
CA TYR A 123 -9.73 0.86 -18.37
C TYR A 123 -8.57 0.32 -19.19
N CYS A 124 -8.12 1.11 -20.17
CA CYS A 124 -7.09 0.69 -21.10
C CYS A 124 -5.76 1.40 -20.86
N LEU A 125 -4.67 0.65 -20.94
CA LEU A 125 -3.30 1.14 -20.97
C LEU A 125 -2.70 0.84 -22.35
N SER A 126 -1.90 1.76 -22.89
CA SER A 126 -1.08 1.44 -24.07
C SER A 126 -0.18 0.24 -23.76
N THR A 127 0.17 -0.56 -24.78
CA THR A 127 1.07 -1.72 -24.64
C THR A 127 2.35 -1.37 -23.89
N LYS A 128 2.96 -0.22 -24.21
CA LYS A 128 4.14 0.29 -23.51
C LYS A 128 3.90 0.55 -22.03
N ASN A 129 2.76 1.13 -21.66
CA ASN A 129 2.42 1.38 -20.27
C ASN A 129 2.06 0.09 -19.53
N THR A 130 1.41 -0.87 -20.19
CA THR A 130 1.14 -2.19 -19.63
C THR A 130 2.44 -2.89 -19.25
N ILE A 131 3.40 -3.00 -20.17
CA ILE A 131 4.72 -3.60 -19.89
C ILE A 131 5.40 -2.91 -18.72
N LYS A 132 5.43 -1.57 -18.73
CA LYS A 132 6.02 -0.79 -17.63
C LYS A 132 5.33 -1.01 -16.29
N ALA A 133 4.00 -1.07 -16.28
CA ALA A 133 3.23 -1.25 -15.06
C ALA A 133 3.48 -2.64 -14.45
N PHE A 134 3.55 -3.69 -15.27
CA PHE A 134 3.93 -5.03 -14.81
C PHE A 134 5.40 -5.10 -14.37
N GLN A 135 6.33 -4.45 -15.07
CA GLN A 135 7.71 -4.33 -14.61
C GLN A 135 7.81 -3.62 -13.26
N GLU A 136 7.01 -2.58 -13.06
CA GLU A 136 6.97 -1.81 -11.81
C GLU A 136 6.37 -2.62 -10.64
N LEU A 137 5.36 -3.46 -10.89
CA LEU A 137 4.74 -4.30 -9.87
C LEU A 137 5.50 -5.61 -9.60
N TYR A 138 6.07 -6.27 -10.62
CA TYR A 138 6.60 -7.64 -10.50
C TYR A 138 8.08 -7.78 -10.87
N SER A 139 8.76 -6.68 -11.22
CA SER A 139 10.14 -6.72 -11.74
C SER A 139 10.32 -7.60 -12.99
N VAL A 140 9.26 -7.73 -13.80
CA VAL A 140 9.20 -8.66 -14.94
C VAL A 140 8.78 -7.95 -16.22
N ASP A 141 9.50 -8.25 -17.30
CA ASP A 141 9.08 -7.89 -18.65
C ASP A 141 8.08 -8.93 -19.18
N ILE A 142 6.82 -8.53 -19.24
CA ILE A 142 5.72 -9.40 -19.71
C ILE A 142 5.49 -9.33 -21.22
N ALA A 143 6.34 -8.66 -22.01
CA ALA A 143 6.08 -8.43 -23.43
C ALA A 143 5.71 -9.72 -24.20
N HIS A 144 6.37 -10.84 -23.88
CA HIS A 144 6.09 -12.15 -24.49
C HIS A 144 4.87 -12.89 -23.91
N HIS A 145 4.29 -12.40 -22.81
CA HIS A 145 3.14 -12.98 -22.15
C HIS A 145 1.84 -12.20 -22.41
N LEU A 146 1.93 -10.99 -22.96
CA LEU A 146 0.77 -10.13 -23.21
C LEU A 146 -0.31 -10.77 -24.08
N GLU A 147 0.07 -11.46 -25.16
CA GLU A 147 -0.89 -12.17 -26.00
C GLU A 147 -1.57 -13.31 -25.23
N PHE A 148 -0.80 -14.08 -24.46
CA PHE A 148 -1.33 -15.15 -23.61
C PHE A 148 -2.32 -14.62 -22.55
N MET A 149 -2.08 -13.45 -21.97
CA MET A 149 -2.99 -12.82 -21.01
C MET A 149 -4.41 -12.62 -21.58
N THR A 150 -4.53 -12.39 -22.90
CA THR A 150 -5.84 -12.18 -23.55
C THR A 150 -6.72 -13.44 -23.60
N GLN A 151 -6.17 -14.61 -23.30
CA GLN A 151 -6.96 -15.83 -23.09
C GLN A 151 -7.89 -15.69 -21.88
N PHE A 152 -7.54 -14.82 -20.92
CA PHE A 152 -8.36 -14.45 -19.76
C PHE A 152 -9.24 -13.24 -20.10
N TYR A 153 -10.02 -13.35 -21.17
CA TYR A 153 -10.77 -12.22 -21.78
C TYR A 153 -11.73 -11.51 -20.82
N GLU A 154 -12.19 -12.20 -19.78
CA GLU A 154 -13.05 -11.64 -18.72
C GLU A 154 -12.33 -10.56 -17.89
N TYR A 155 -11.00 -10.61 -17.83
CA TYR A 155 -10.16 -9.68 -17.08
C TYR A 155 -9.37 -8.74 -17.99
N VAL A 156 -8.96 -9.21 -19.18
CA VAL A 156 -8.17 -8.39 -20.10
C VAL A 156 -8.40 -8.75 -21.56
N PHE A 157 -8.52 -7.73 -22.41
CA PHE A 157 -8.54 -7.90 -23.86
C PHE A 157 -7.70 -6.83 -24.56
N GLN A 158 -7.27 -7.13 -25.78
CA GLN A 158 -6.54 -6.18 -26.61
C GLN A 158 -7.51 -5.34 -27.43
N ASN A 159 -7.27 -4.02 -27.47
CA ASN A 159 -7.99 -3.08 -28.33
C ASN A 159 -6.97 -2.16 -29.03
N GLY A 160 -6.65 -2.49 -30.29
CA GLY A 160 -5.57 -1.85 -31.03
C GLY A 160 -4.22 -2.01 -30.30
N ASP A 161 -3.53 -0.89 -30.06
CA ASP A 161 -2.25 -0.86 -29.36
C ASP A 161 -2.37 -0.79 -27.83
N SER A 162 -3.56 -1.05 -27.27
CA SER A 162 -3.84 -1.00 -25.84
C SER A 162 -4.35 -2.34 -25.30
N TYR A 163 -4.10 -2.57 -24.02
CA TYR A 163 -4.72 -3.64 -23.22
C TYR A 163 -5.72 -3.02 -22.27
N CYS A 164 -6.95 -3.53 -22.31
CA CYS A 164 -8.09 -3.06 -21.55
C CYS A 164 -8.40 -4.06 -20.43
N PHE A 165 -8.44 -3.59 -19.19
CA PHE A 165 -8.61 -4.41 -17.99
C PHE A 165 -9.98 -4.17 -17.37
N GLY A 166 -10.67 -5.26 -17.01
CA GLY A 166 -11.97 -5.23 -16.32
C GLY A 166 -11.78 -5.20 -14.81
N PHE A 167 -12.07 -4.05 -14.18
CA PHE A 167 -11.85 -3.85 -12.75
C PHE A 167 -13.03 -4.28 -11.89
N ASP A 168 -14.25 -4.11 -12.38
CA ASP A 168 -15.47 -4.44 -11.61
C ASP A 168 -15.49 -5.93 -11.23
N LYS A 169 -15.10 -6.80 -12.16
CA LYS A 169 -15.05 -8.25 -11.92
C LYS A 169 -14.06 -8.63 -10.82
N ILE A 170 -12.90 -7.97 -10.81
CA ILE A 170 -11.89 -8.16 -9.78
C ILE A 170 -12.31 -7.52 -8.46
N ALA A 171 -13.00 -6.38 -8.49
CA ALA A 171 -13.57 -5.79 -7.28
C ALA A 171 -14.57 -6.74 -6.62
N GLU A 172 -15.44 -7.41 -7.40
CA GLU A 172 -16.36 -8.43 -6.88
C GLU A 172 -15.64 -9.68 -6.35
N GLU A 173 -14.61 -10.17 -7.05
CA GLU A 173 -13.84 -11.36 -6.62
C GLU A 173 -13.05 -11.13 -5.33
N TYR A 174 -12.70 -9.87 -5.05
CA TYR A 174 -11.90 -9.46 -3.90
C TYR A 174 -12.66 -8.46 -3.02
N ASP A 175 -14.00 -8.54 -2.97
CA ASP A 175 -14.88 -7.71 -2.14
C ASP A 175 -14.83 -8.15 -0.67
N ASN A 176 -13.62 -8.14 -0.11
CA ASN A 176 -13.33 -8.56 1.26
C ASN A 176 -12.58 -7.45 2.00
N ASP A 177 -12.79 -7.41 3.30
CA ASP A 177 -11.98 -6.67 4.24
C ASP A 177 -10.63 -7.37 4.42
N ILE A 178 -9.54 -6.58 4.35
CA ILE A 178 -8.18 -7.10 4.47
C ILE A 178 -7.48 -6.41 5.64
N SER A 179 -7.10 -7.22 6.63
CA SER A 179 -6.21 -6.81 7.72
C SER A 179 -4.85 -7.48 7.60
N ILE A 180 -3.79 -6.75 7.93
CA ILE A 180 -2.41 -7.25 7.89
C ILE A 180 -1.82 -7.26 9.29
N GLY A 181 -1.19 -8.36 9.67
CA GLY A 181 -0.38 -8.46 10.88
C GLY A 181 1.05 -8.83 10.54
N ILE A 182 1.99 -7.91 10.73
CA ILE A 182 3.40 -8.13 10.39
C ILE A 182 4.13 -8.73 11.60
N GLU A 183 4.63 -9.95 11.45
CA GLU A 183 5.44 -10.61 12.47
C GLU A 183 6.85 -10.02 12.49
N LYS A 184 7.46 -9.89 11.31
CA LYS A 184 8.85 -9.47 11.19
C LYS A 184 9.11 -8.67 9.92
N ILE A 185 9.94 -7.64 10.02
CA ILE A 185 10.49 -6.88 8.88
C ILE A 185 12.01 -6.92 8.96
N THR A 186 12.66 -7.23 7.85
CA THR A 186 14.10 -7.05 7.66
C THR A 186 14.37 -6.36 6.35
N MET A 187 15.54 -5.77 6.22
CA MET A 187 15.96 -5.10 4.99
C MET A 187 17.40 -5.48 4.65
N GLU A 188 17.67 -5.57 3.36
CA GLU A 188 19.02 -5.66 2.81
C GLU A 188 19.08 -4.72 1.61
N GLU A 189 19.97 -3.72 1.67
CA GLU A 189 20.01 -2.61 0.72
C GLU A 189 18.65 -1.90 0.59
N ASP A 190 17.97 -2.02 -0.55
CA ASP A 190 16.65 -1.45 -0.85
C ASP A 190 15.53 -2.52 -0.87
N VAL A 191 15.85 -3.77 -0.53
CA VAL A 191 14.94 -4.91 -0.53
C VAL A 191 14.44 -5.16 0.88
N ILE A 192 13.12 -5.24 1.03
CA ILE A 192 12.44 -5.50 2.30
C ILE A 192 11.91 -6.94 2.27
N THR A 193 12.12 -7.67 3.35
CA THR A 193 11.47 -8.97 3.61
C THR A 193 10.53 -8.78 4.78
N ALA A 194 9.25 -9.11 4.57
CA ALA A 194 8.24 -9.11 5.62
C ALA A 194 7.66 -10.53 5.79
N THR A 195 7.67 -11.02 7.02
CA THR A 195 6.90 -12.19 7.45
C THR A 195 5.60 -11.66 8.05
N LEU A 196 4.47 -12.04 7.49
CA LEU A 196 3.18 -11.43 7.82
C LEU A 196 2.01 -12.40 7.68
N TYR A 197 0.94 -12.10 8.40
CA TYR A 197 -0.37 -12.70 8.27
C TYR A 197 -1.27 -11.77 7.45
N VAL A 198 -1.92 -12.34 6.44
CA VAL A 198 -3.02 -11.71 5.70
C VAL A 198 -4.32 -12.31 6.21
N TYR A 199 -5.16 -11.47 6.78
CA TYR A 199 -6.49 -11.80 7.24
C TYR A 199 -7.49 -11.25 6.23
N ASP A 200 -8.21 -12.15 5.57
CA ASP A 200 -9.12 -11.85 4.47
C ASP A 200 -10.52 -12.34 4.86
N TYR A 201 -11.48 -11.43 5.02
CA TYR A 201 -12.80 -11.74 5.55
C TYR A 201 -13.86 -10.81 4.96
N TYR A 202 -15.14 -11.14 5.14
CA TYR A 202 -16.24 -10.30 4.68
C TYR A 202 -17.10 -9.90 5.88
N THR A 203 -17.51 -8.62 5.94
CA THR A 203 -18.47 -8.13 6.93
C THR A 203 -19.67 -7.50 6.24
N ALA A 204 -20.87 -7.75 6.78
CA ALA A 204 -22.08 -7.04 6.38
C ALA A 204 -22.34 -5.79 7.25
N GLY A 205 -21.52 -5.57 8.28
CA GLY A 205 -21.56 -4.42 9.18
C GLY A 205 -22.43 -4.63 10.43
N PHE A 206 -22.71 -5.89 10.79
CA PHE A 206 -23.42 -6.23 12.03
C PHE A 206 -22.56 -5.94 13.27
N ASP A 207 -23.20 -5.81 14.44
CA ASP A 207 -22.50 -5.39 15.65
C ASP A 207 -21.55 -6.49 16.18
N GLU A 208 -21.91 -7.76 16.01
CA GLU A 208 -21.04 -8.90 16.33
C GLU A 208 -19.78 -8.92 15.45
N GLU A 209 -19.91 -8.60 14.16
CA GLU A 209 -18.78 -8.50 13.23
C GLU A 209 -17.86 -7.36 13.64
N LYS A 210 -18.40 -6.18 13.96
CA LYS A 210 -17.61 -5.05 14.48
C LYS A 210 -16.87 -5.40 15.77
N GLU A 211 -17.49 -6.18 16.67
CA GLU A 211 -16.81 -6.64 17.89
C GLU A 211 -15.63 -7.56 17.53
N ALA A 212 -15.82 -8.49 16.60
CA ALA A 212 -14.77 -9.37 16.10
C ALA A 212 -13.64 -8.59 15.39
N GLU A 213 -13.96 -7.59 14.57
CA GLU A 213 -12.97 -6.71 13.95
C GLU A 213 -12.14 -5.95 15.00
N ASN A 214 -12.77 -5.45 16.06
CA ASN A 214 -12.06 -4.80 17.17
C ASN A 214 -11.14 -5.77 17.92
N LYS A 215 -11.57 -7.03 18.13
CA LYS A 215 -10.71 -8.09 18.70
C LYS A 215 -9.53 -8.39 17.78
N LEU A 216 -9.77 -8.52 16.47
CA LEU A 216 -8.75 -8.74 15.46
C LEU A 216 -7.70 -7.64 15.49
N ALA A 217 -8.11 -6.38 15.39
CA ALA A 217 -7.22 -5.22 15.43
C ALA A 217 -6.39 -5.17 16.73
N LYS A 218 -7.02 -5.49 17.87
CA LYS A 218 -6.34 -5.59 19.16
C LYS A 218 -5.28 -6.69 19.16
N TYR A 219 -5.61 -7.91 18.68
CA TYR A 219 -4.67 -9.02 18.68
C TYR A 219 -3.51 -8.82 17.72
N ILE A 220 -3.73 -8.19 16.56
CA ILE A 220 -2.65 -7.78 15.65
C ILE A 220 -1.69 -6.82 16.37
N LYS A 221 -2.22 -5.77 17.02
CA LYS A 221 -1.41 -4.81 17.77
C LYS A 221 -0.60 -5.45 18.90
N GLU A 222 -1.19 -6.44 19.59
CA GLU A 222 -0.52 -7.22 20.64
C GLU A 222 0.39 -8.34 20.11
N SER A 223 0.54 -8.49 18.78
CA SER A 223 1.29 -9.56 18.11
C SER A 223 0.84 -10.98 18.51
N LYS A 224 -0.46 -11.14 18.80
CA LYS A 224 -1.14 -12.40 19.14
C LYS A 224 -1.76 -13.02 17.89
N PHE A 225 -0.91 -13.47 16.97
CA PHE A 225 -1.34 -13.89 15.63
C PHE A 225 -2.20 -15.16 15.62
N ILE A 226 -2.04 -16.05 16.60
CA ILE A 226 -2.88 -17.25 16.74
C ILE A 226 -4.30 -16.84 17.11
N GLU A 227 -4.47 -15.96 18.10
CA GLU A 227 -5.75 -15.43 18.52
C GLU A 227 -6.41 -14.60 17.42
N ALA A 228 -5.67 -13.74 16.74
CA ALA A 228 -6.14 -13.02 15.55
C ALA A 228 -6.65 -13.99 14.48
N SER A 229 -5.91 -15.07 14.21
CA SER A 229 -6.31 -16.10 13.25
C SER A 229 -7.60 -16.82 13.68
N ASN A 230 -7.77 -17.06 14.98
CA ASN A 230 -8.97 -17.70 15.50
C ASN A 230 -10.20 -16.80 15.39
N VAL A 231 -10.07 -15.49 15.62
CA VAL A 231 -11.15 -14.52 15.38
C VAL A 231 -11.57 -14.59 13.91
N VAL A 232 -10.62 -14.54 12.98
CA VAL A 232 -10.92 -14.54 11.55
C VAL A 232 -11.59 -15.84 11.12
N LYS A 233 -11.09 -17.00 11.55
CA LYS A 233 -11.64 -18.29 11.15
C LYS A 233 -12.99 -18.62 11.80
N ASN A 234 -13.20 -18.23 13.06
CA ASN A 234 -14.34 -18.70 13.84
C ASN A 234 -15.44 -17.64 14.05
N GLU A 235 -15.09 -16.34 14.04
CA GLU A 235 -16.05 -15.25 14.25
C GLU A 235 -16.36 -14.51 12.94
N LEU A 236 -15.35 -14.27 12.09
CA LEU A 236 -15.51 -13.57 10.80
C LEU A 236 -15.60 -14.52 9.58
N TYR A 237 -15.48 -15.83 9.80
CA TYR A 237 -15.54 -16.88 8.78
C TYR A 237 -14.64 -16.65 7.54
N GLY A 238 -13.50 -16.00 7.75
CA GLY A 238 -12.54 -15.63 6.71
C GLY A 238 -11.37 -16.59 6.56
N ASN A 239 -10.44 -16.20 5.70
CA ASN A 239 -9.19 -16.90 5.40
C ASN A 239 -8.00 -16.23 6.07
N VAL A 240 -7.00 -17.04 6.42
CA VAL A 240 -5.75 -16.56 7.01
C VAL A 240 -4.58 -17.18 6.29
N ASN A 241 -3.71 -16.34 5.73
CA ASN A 241 -2.48 -16.77 5.07
C ASN A 241 -1.28 -16.20 5.82
N HIS A 242 -0.44 -17.08 6.36
CA HIS A 242 0.88 -16.71 6.82
C HIS A 242 1.85 -16.77 5.63
N LYS A 243 2.57 -15.69 5.35
CA LYS A 243 3.43 -15.60 4.17
C LYS A 243 4.71 -14.79 4.40
N GLU A 244 5.70 -15.10 3.60
CA GLU A 244 6.89 -14.28 3.41
C GLU A 244 6.74 -13.48 2.11
N LEU A 245 6.97 -12.18 2.19
CA LEU A 245 6.90 -11.25 1.08
C LEU A 245 8.22 -10.49 0.97
N ILE A 246 8.85 -10.56 -0.20
CA ILE A 246 10.08 -9.81 -0.51
C ILE A 246 9.72 -8.76 -1.56
N PHE A 247 9.97 -7.50 -1.26
CA PHE A 247 9.51 -6.39 -2.07
C PHE A 247 10.40 -5.16 -1.96
N LYS A 248 10.17 -4.20 -2.86
CA LYS A 248 10.72 -2.83 -2.80
C LYS A 248 9.59 -1.82 -2.71
N ILE A 249 9.88 -0.64 -2.16
CA ILE A 249 8.98 0.52 -2.20
C ILE A 249 9.43 1.43 -3.34
N ASN A 250 8.56 1.60 -4.33
CA ASN A 250 8.78 2.50 -5.45
C ASN A 250 8.50 3.94 -5.00
N ASN A 251 9.55 4.59 -4.49
CA ASN A 251 9.48 5.98 -4.03
C ASN A 251 9.13 6.99 -5.13
N ASP A 252 9.30 6.63 -6.41
CA ASP A 252 8.89 7.41 -7.58
C ASP A 252 7.78 6.73 -8.40
N GLY A 253 7.07 5.76 -7.81
CA GLY A 253 6.12 4.88 -8.49
C GLY A 253 5.15 5.63 -9.39
N ASN A 254 5.10 5.22 -10.66
CA ASN A 254 4.18 5.77 -11.65
C ASN A 254 2.85 5.02 -11.61
N PHE A 255 2.90 3.68 -11.51
CA PHE A 255 1.75 2.80 -11.53
C PHE A 255 1.47 2.18 -10.15
N PHE A 256 2.51 1.75 -9.44
CA PHE A 256 2.41 1.01 -8.19
C PHE A 256 3.41 1.51 -7.15
N LYS A 257 2.95 1.58 -5.89
CA LYS A 257 3.81 1.94 -4.74
C LYS A 257 4.78 0.82 -4.37
N TYR A 258 4.39 -0.44 -4.54
CA TYR A 258 5.19 -1.60 -4.15
C TYR A 258 5.57 -2.42 -5.38
N GLN A 259 6.78 -2.97 -5.37
CA GLN A 259 7.28 -3.94 -6.34
C GLN A 259 7.50 -5.28 -5.64
N ALA A 260 6.77 -6.30 -6.06
CA ALA A 260 6.95 -7.68 -5.66
C ALA A 260 8.21 -8.26 -6.30
N LEU A 261 9.03 -8.91 -5.49
CA LEU A 261 10.11 -9.78 -5.96
C LEU A 261 9.74 -11.24 -5.69
N PHE A 262 9.20 -11.54 -4.51
CA PHE A 262 8.87 -12.90 -4.12
C PHE A 262 7.72 -12.92 -3.11
N SER A 263 6.87 -13.94 -3.19
CA SER A 263 5.78 -14.22 -2.25
C SER A 263 5.68 -15.73 -2.07
N LYS A 264 5.62 -16.18 -0.82
CA LYS A 264 5.49 -17.60 -0.49
C LYS A 264 4.61 -17.80 0.73
N ILE A 265 3.71 -18.76 0.67
CA ILE A 265 2.90 -19.16 1.82
C ILE A 265 3.78 -20.03 2.74
N LEU A 266 3.78 -19.66 4.01
CA LEU A 266 4.47 -20.38 5.07
C LEU A 266 3.47 -21.34 5.70
N ASN A 267 3.55 -22.61 5.32
CA ASN A 267 2.74 -23.65 5.95
C ASN A 267 3.23 -23.87 7.39
N TYR A 268 2.28 -23.85 8.34
CA TYR A 268 2.47 -24.39 9.69
C TYR A 268 1.97 -25.84 9.74
#